data_AF-V9IJM0-F1
#
_entry.id   AF-V9IJM0-F1
#
_cell.length_a   1.000
_cell.length_b   1.000
_cell.length_c   1.000
_cell.angle_alpha   90.00
_cell.angle_beta   90.00
_cell.angle_gamma   90.00
#
_symmetry.space_group_name_H-M   'P 1'
#
loop_
_entity.id
_entity.type
_entity.pdbx_description
1 polymer ?
#
loop_
_entity_poly.entity_id
_entity_poly.type
_entity_poly.pdbx_seq_one_letter_code
_entity_poly.pdbx_strand_id
1 'polypeptide(L)'
;MLHDSAPRVLASHLTKIDLELALQPGSGNRNGLSGLELATLPHGRQARLDLIERSECLKLVVAVTVLAGATAIERAATISKWIKVAIDTKTALGNLYGFCGVMLGLCLPQIQRLANTWHLLRQKHTDEAFSFEAKLRPTLRAMNECTNPQAPNTTLPHLLPIALLGERGPEDILGTVAPSGLATAILSPWENSAPDCGLSIVWSHLESARKMTENLPLFRRNAEIVLEGSRSDELLSDAFRTEFHIKFLWGSRGATVAPEERHLKFIQVLDAMFDKCSSSEVTA
;
A
#
# COMPACT_ATOMS: atom_id res chain seq x y z
N MET A 1 -18.10 1.83 -9.07
CA MET A 1 -17.18 0.70 -8.75
C MET A 1 -16.80 0.66 -7.28
N LEU A 2 -15.99 1.60 -6.76
CA LEU A 2 -15.57 1.59 -5.35
C LEU A 2 -16.77 1.58 -4.36
N HIS A 3 -17.81 2.37 -4.65
CA HIS A 3 -19.02 2.43 -3.81
C HIS A 3 -19.89 1.19 -3.94
N ASP A 4 -20.07 0.70 -5.17
CA ASP A 4 -21.03 -0.36 -5.53
C ASP A 4 -20.54 -1.77 -5.16
N SER A 5 -19.23 -2.01 -5.18
CA SER A 5 -18.63 -3.32 -4.90
C SER A 5 -18.46 -3.55 -3.41
N ALA A 6 -18.74 -4.75 -2.90
CA ALA A 6 -18.50 -5.08 -1.48
C ALA A 6 -16.98 -5.00 -1.14
N PRO A 7 -16.61 -4.61 0.10
CA PRO A 7 -15.19 -4.52 0.51
C PRO A 7 -14.40 -5.80 0.25
N ARG A 8 -14.99 -6.96 0.54
CA ARG A 8 -14.40 -8.28 0.28
C ARG A 8 -14.06 -8.49 -1.20
N VAL A 9 -14.93 -8.03 -2.10
CA VAL A 9 -14.71 -8.16 -3.56
C VAL A 9 -13.55 -7.26 -3.98
N LEU A 10 -13.50 -6.02 -3.50
CA LEU A 10 -12.39 -5.10 -3.76
C LEU A 10 -11.05 -5.67 -3.26
N ALA A 11 -11.04 -6.17 -2.02
CA ALA A 11 -9.87 -6.79 -1.41
C ALA A 11 -9.39 -8.01 -2.23
N SER A 12 -10.31 -8.85 -2.74
CA SER A 12 -9.97 -10.01 -3.56
C SER A 12 -9.34 -9.60 -4.89
N HIS A 13 -9.86 -8.56 -5.55
CA HIS A 13 -9.28 -8.07 -6.81
C HIS A 13 -7.92 -7.41 -6.59
N LEU A 14 -7.79 -6.57 -5.56
CA LEU A 14 -6.50 -6.02 -5.12
C LEU A 14 -5.47 -7.13 -4.89
N THR A 15 -5.85 -8.15 -4.11
CA THR A 15 -4.97 -9.27 -3.77
C THR A 15 -4.60 -10.11 -4.98
N LYS A 16 -5.53 -10.34 -5.90
CA LYS A 16 -5.23 -11.05 -7.15
C LYS A 16 -4.13 -10.34 -7.95
N ILE A 17 -4.24 -9.02 -8.14
CA ILE A 17 -3.22 -8.24 -8.86
C ILE A 17 -1.88 -8.23 -8.11
N ASP A 18 -1.89 -8.11 -6.78
CA ASP A 18 -0.66 -8.14 -5.98
C ASP A 18 0.04 -9.50 -6.05
N LEU A 19 -0.73 -10.60 -6.03
CA LEU A 19 -0.20 -11.96 -6.16
C LEU A 19 0.34 -12.24 -7.57
N GLU A 20 -0.32 -11.72 -8.61
CA GLU A 20 0.18 -11.77 -9.99
C GLU A 20 1.55 -11.08 -10.09
N LEU A 21 1.69 -9.88 -9.51
CA LEU A 21 2.95 -9.15 -9.50
C LEU A 21 4.06 -9.89 -8.72
N ALA A 22 3.74 -10.44 -7.55
CA ALA A 22 4.75 -10.93 -6.62
C ALA A 22 5.04 -12.44 -6.75
N LEU A 23 4.07 -13.29 -7.08
CA LEU A 23 4.25 -14.74 -7.03
C LEU A 23 4.46 -15.37 -8.41
N GLN A 24 4.04 -14.70 -9.48
CA GLN A 24 4.23 -15.19 -10.84
C GLN A 24 5.61 -14.77 -11.39
N PRO A 25 6.18 -15.55 -12.33
CA PRO A 25 7.34 -15.12 -13.08
C PRO A 25 6.97 -13.93 -13.97
N GLY A 26 7.71 -12.83 -13.85
CA GLY A 26 7.48 -11.66 -14.70
C GLY A 26 7.68 -11.96 -16.19
N SER A 27 6.96 -11.23 -17.06
CA SER A 27 7.07 -11.39 -18.51
C SER A 27 8.51 -11.10 -18.97
N GLY A 28 9.18 -12.09 -19.55
CA GLY A 28 10.60 -12.01 -19.94
C GLY A 28 11.59 -12.59 -18.93
N ASN A 29 11.14 -13.08 -17.77
CA ASN A 29 12.01 -13.79 -16.83
C ASN A 29 12.35 -15.21 -17.33
N ARG A 30 13.52 -15.37 -17.96
CA ARG A 30 14.01 -16.66 -18.45
C ARG A 30 14.29 -17.68 -17.35
N ASN A 31 14.45 -17.24 -16.09
CA ASN A 31 14.81 -18.10 -14.97
C ASN A 31 13.59 -18.66 -14.22
N GLY A 32 12.37 -18.20 -14.55
CA GLY A 32 11.14 -18.68 -13.90
C GLY A 32 10.95 -18.24 -12.45
N LEU A 33 11.82 -17.36 -11.93
CA LEU A 33 11.73 -16.84 -10.56
C LEU A 33 10.51 -15.93 -10.38
N SER A 34 9.87 -16.01 -9.22
CA SER A 34 8.79 -15.09 -8.83
C SER A 34 9.30 -13.66 -8.58
N GLY A 35 8.40 -12.68 -8.65
CA GLY A 35 8.70 -11.29 -8.27
C GLY A 35 9.23 -11.17 -6.83
N LEU A 36 8.69 -11.98 -5.91
CA LEU A 36 9.14 -12.06 -4.52
C LEU A 36 10.58 -12.54 -4.41
N GLU A 37 10.94 -13.63 -5.09
CA GLU A 37 12.32 -14.13 -5.12
C GLU A 37 13.25 -13.08 -5.71
N LEU A 38 12.89 -12.53 -6.87
CA LEU A 38 13.68 -11.49 -7.53
C LEU A 38 13.91 -10.28 -6.62
N ALA A 39 12.88 -9.81 -5.90
CA ALA A 39 13.00 -8.66 -5.01
C ALA A 39 14.11 -8.84 -3.95
N THR A 40 14.38 -10.08 -3.52
CA THR A 40 15.45 -10.40 -2.55
C THR A 40 16.85 -10.53 -3.17
N LEU A 41 16.95 -10.61 -4.50
CA LEU A 41 18.21 -10.83 -5.21
C LEU A 41 18.83 -9.52 -5.71
N PRO A 42 20.16 -9.40 -5.78
CA PRO A 42 20.83 -8.17 -6.25
C PRO A 42 20.37 -7.73 -7.64
N HIS A 43 20.16 -8.67 -8.56
CA HIS A 43 19.75 -8.39 -9.94
C HIS A 43 18.24 -8.17 -10.11
N GLY A 44 17.41 -8.38 -9.09
CA GLY A 44 15.97 -8.18 -9.17
C GLY A 44 15.51 -6.75 -8.91
N ARG A 45 16.33 -5.77 -9.29
CA ARG A 45 16.03 -4.34 -9.19
C ARG A 45 14.68 -3.97 -9.79
N GLN A 46 14.37 -4.48 -10.99
CA GLN A 46 13.09 -4.18 -11.64
C GLN A 46 11.90 -4.63 -10.79
N ALA A 47 11.96 -5.83 -10.19
CA ALA A 47 10.89 -6.33 -9.32
C ALA A 47 10.70 -5.43 -8.09
N ARG A 48 11.80 -4.91 -7.50
CA ARG A 48 11.71 -3.94 -6.40
C ARG A 48 11.06 -2.63 -6.84
N LEU A 49 11.46 -2.09 -7.99
CA LEU A 49 10.88 -0.86 -8.55
C LEU A 49 9.39 -1.04 -8.87
N ASP A 50 8.99 -2.18 -9.42
CA ASP A 50 7.58 -2.47 -9.71
C ASP A 50 6.75 -2.56 -8.42
N LEU A 51 7.29 -3.19 -7.36
CA LEU A 51 6.66 -3.23 -6.03
C LEU A 51 6.56 -1.83 -5.39
N ILE A 52 7.54 -0.96 -5.59
CA ILE A 52 7.52 0.41 -5.09
C ILE A 52 6.47 1.23 -5.85
N GLU A 53 6.46 1.18 -7.19
CA GLU A 53 5.50 1.91 -8.04
C GLU A 53 4.05 1.45 -7.75
N ARG A 54 3.84 0.15 -7.63
CA ARG A 54 2.56 -0.47 -7.24
C ARG A 54 2.04 0.08 -5.91
N SER A 55 2.92 0.14 -4.90
CA SER A 55 2.57 0.66 -3.57
C SER A 55 2.26 2.15 -3.58
N GLU A 56 3.07 2.93 -4.30
CA GLU A 56 2.87 4.38 -4.42
C GLU A 56 1.55 4.68 -5.14
N CYS A 57 1.28 4.01 -6.26
CA CYS A 57 0.04 4.16 -7.00
C CYS A 57 -1.18 3.81 -6.14
N LEU A 58 -1.16 2.68 -5.42
CA LEU A 58 -2.27 2.29 -4.56
C LEU A 58 -2.49 3.31 -3.43
N LYS A 59 -1.41 3.78 -2.78
CA LYS A 59 -1.46 4.84 -1.77
C LYS A 59 -2.16 6.09 -2.30
N LEU A 60 -1.77 6.54 -3.49
CA LEU A 60 -2.34 7.74 -4.12
C LEU A 60 -3.80 7.54 -4.56
N VAL A 61 -4.15 6.39 -5.12
CA VAL A 61 -5.54 6.06 -5.50
C VAL A 61 -6.47 6.09 -4.30
N VAL A 62 -6.04 5.53 -3.16
CA VAL A 62 -6.80 5.59 -1.90
C VAL A 62 -7.03 7.04 -1.47
N ALA A 63 -6.00 7.88 -1.50
CA ALA A 63 -6.15 9.28 -1.12
C ALA A 63 -7.04 10.09 -2.08
N VAL A 64 -6.84 9.93 -3.39
CA VAL A 64 -7.64 10.63 -4.42
C VAL A 64 -9.10 10.24 -4.32
N THR A 65 -9.40 8.95 -4.17
CA THR A 65 -10.79 8.50 -4.06
C THR A 65 -11.49 9.05 -2.80
N VAL A 66 -10.76 9.24 -1.70
CA VAL A 66 -11.29 9.93 -0.52
C VAL A 66 -11.49 11.42 -0.79
N LEU A 67 -10.49 12.13 -1.33
CA LEU A 67 -10.55 13.58 -1.54
C LEU A 67 -11.49 13.98 -2.69
N ALA A 68 -11.83 13.06 -3.59
CA ALA A 68 -12.81 13.28 -4.64
C ALA A 68 -14.26 13.35 -4.12
N GLY A 69 -14.53 12.90 -2.89
CA GLY A 69 -15.87 12.97 -2.28
C GLY A 69 -16.33 14.42 -2.07
N ALA A 70 -17.53 14.75 -2.56
CA ALA A 70 -18.03 16.12 -2.58
C ALA A 70 -18.33 16.62 -1.16
N THR A 71 -18.91 15.75 -0.33
CA THR A 71 -19.28 16.09 1.06
C THR A 71 -18.44 15.34 2.08
N ALA A 72 -18.32 15.90 3.30
CA ALA A 72 -17.62 15.21 4.40
C ALA A 72 -18.27 13.86 4.76
N ILE A 73 -19.58 13.70 4.52
CA ILE A 73 -20.29 12.44 4.72
C ILE A 73 -19.85 11.39 3.69
N GLU A 74 -19.78 11.75 2.41
CA GLU A 74 -19.29 10.85 1.34
C GLU A 74 -17.83 10.46 1.56
N ARG A 75 -16.99 11.42 1.97
CA ARG A 75 -15.59 11.16 2.31
C ARG A 75 -15.48 10.20 3.49
N ALA A 76 -16.27 10.39 4.54
CA ALA A 76 -16.30 9.50 5.70
C ALA A 76 -16.74 8.08 5.32
N ALA A 77 -17.76 7.95 4.47
CA ALA A 77 -18.18 6.64 3.94
C ALA A 77 -17.08 5.98 3.10
N THR A 78 -16.33 6.76 2.32
CA THR A 78 -15.19 6.27 1.51
C THR A 78 -14.03 5.81 2.38
N ILE A 79 -13.69 6.57 3.44
CA ILE A 79 -12.69 6.14 4.44
C ILE A 79 -13.14 4.85 5.13
N SER A 80 -14.40 4.77 5.58
CA SER A 80 -14.98 3.55 6.16
C SER A 80 -14.85 2.35 5.21
N LYS A 81 -15.12 2.56 3.92
CA LYS A 81 -14.97 1.53 2.88
C LYS A 81 -13.52 1.05 2.78
N TRP A 82 -12.55 1.95 2.68
CA TRP A 82 -11.13 1.59 2.61
C TRP A 82 -10.63 0.90 3.87
N ILE A 83 -11.12 1.28 5.06
CA ILE A 83 -10.82 0.57 6.31
C ILE A 83 -11.31 -0.88 6.24
N LYS A 84 -12.54 -1.12 5.74
CA LYS A 84 -13.06 -2.48 5.53
C LYS A 84 -12.23 -3.26 4.52
N VAL A 85 -11.84 -2.63 3.41
CA VAL A 85 -10.94 -3.24 2.42
C VAL A 85 -9.60 -3.61 3.06
N ALA A 86 -9.01 -2.73 3.88
CA ALA A 86 -7.76 -3.02 4.59
C ALA A 86 -7.92 -4.20 5.56
N ILE A 87 -9.03 -4.27 6.30
CA ILE A 87 -9.36 -5.40 7.17
C ILE A 87 -9.42 -6.69 6.36
N ASP A 88 -10.25 -6.75 5.32
CA ASP A 88 -10.43 -7.96 4.50
C ASP A 88 -9.14 -8.38 3.80
N THR A 89 -8.35 -7.42 3.31
CA THR A 89 -7.04 -7.66 2.67
C THR A 89 -6.06 -8.29 3.65
N LYS A 90 -6.02 -7.81 4.89
CA LYS A 90 -5.15 -8.35 5.95
C LYS A 90 -5.66 -9.69 6.48
N THR A 91 -6.86 -9.73 7.05
CA THR A 91 -7.31 -10.85 7.91
C THR A 91 -7.82 -12.01 7.09
N ALA A 92 -8.62 -11.71 6.07
CA ALA A 92 -9.38 -12.71 5.36
C ALA A 92 -8.72 -13.09 4.02
N LEU A 93 -7.76 -12.31 3.53
CA LEU A 93 -6.93 -12.66 2.37
C LEU A 93 -5.45 -12.87 2.69
N GLY A 94 -4.96 -12.45 3.86
CA GLY A 94 -3.55 -12.63 4.23
C GLY A 94 -2.57 -11.85 3.35
N ASN A 95 -3.03 -10.79 2.68
CA ASN A 95 -2.20 -9.94 1.83
C ASN A 95 -1.68 -8.74 2.65
N LEU A 96 -0.51 -8.90 3.25
CA LEU A 96 0.10 -7.87 4.09
C LEU A 96 0.67 -6.70 3.26
N TYR A 97 1.16 -6.98 2.05
CA TYR A 97 1.65 -5.97 1.12
C TYR A 97 0.55 -5.01 0.66
N GLY A 98 -0.59 -5.54 0.17
CA GLY A 98 -1.74 -4.73 -0.23
C GLY A 98 -2.37 -3.98 0.95
N PHE A 99 -2.44 -4.62 2.12
CA PHE A 99 -2.84 -3.95 3.37
C PHE A 99 -1.98 -2.72 3.66
N CYS A 100 -0.65 -2.85 3.53
CA CYS A 100 0.25 -1.72 3.71
C CYS A 100 -0.08 -0.57 2.75
N GLY A 101 -0.23 -0.84 1.46
CA GLY A 101 -0.56 0.19 0.46
C GLY A 101 -1.86 0.95 0.77
N VAL A 102 -2.92 0.25 1.18
CA VAL A 102 -4.18 0.90 1.59
C VAL A 102 -3.99 1.76 2.84
N MET A 103 -3.27 1.23 3.84
CA MET A 103 -3.02 1.95 5.09
C MET A 103 -2.14 3.17 4.88
N LEU A 104 -1.15 3.12 4.00
CA LEU A 104 -0.34 4.30 3.65
C LEU A 104 -1.21 5.41 3.06
N GLY A 105 -2.20 5.06 2.23
CA GLY A 105 -3.11 6.03 1.63
C GLY A 105 -3.99 6.71 2.69
N LEU A 106 -4.57 5.93 3.60
CA LEU A 106 -5.31 6.46 4.76
C LEU A 106 -4.38 7.26 5.70
N CYS A 107 -3.14 6.82 5.82
CA CYS A 107 -1.97 7.43 6.48
C CYS A 107 -1.59 8.85 6.04
N LEU A 108 -1.98 9.26 4.82
CA LEU A 108 -1.46 10.50 4.24
C LEU A 108 -1.90 11.74 5.05
N PRO A 109 -1.00 12.73 5.24
CA PRO A 109 -1.32 13.94 6.00
C PRO A 109 -2.58 14.66 5.52
N GLN A 110 -2.78 14.73 4.20
CA GLN A 110 -3.95 15.33 3.57
C GLN A 110 -5.25 14.63 3.99
N ILE A 111 -5.22 13.31 4.18
CA ILE A 111 -6.38 12.54 4.63
C ILE A 111 -6.56 12.69 6.15
N GLN A 112 -5.48 12.59 6.93
CA GLN A 112 -5.52 12.69 8.39
C GLN A 112 -5.98 14.06 8.89
N ARG A 113 -5.74 15.13 8.12
CA ARG A 113 -6.12 16.51 8.48
C ARG A 113 -7.60 16.85 8.22
N LEU A 114 -8.38 15.96 7.61
CA LEU A 114 -9.82 16.16 7.36
C LEU A 114 -10.66 16.03 8.65
N ALA A 115 -10.53 16.98 9.57
CA ALA A 115 -11.07 16.90 10.93
C ALA A 115 -12.58 16.57 10.98
N ASN A 116 -13.41 17.29 10.21
CA ASN A 116 -14.86 17.05 10.17
C ASN A 116 -15.21 15.69 9.58
N THR A 117 -14.49 15.27 8.53
CA THR A 117 -14.67 13.95 7.92
C THR A 117 -14.37 12.83 8.93
N TRP A 118 -13.27 12.93 9.69
CA TRP A 118 -12.95 11.97 10.74
C TRP A 118 -13.93 12.02 11.92
N HIS A 119 -14.46 13.19 12.25
CA HIS A 119 -15.52 13.32 13.25
C HIS A 119 -16.79 12.58 12.81
N LEU A 120 -17.24 12.77 11.57
CA LEU A 120 -18.39 12.06 11.01
C LEU A 120 -18.16 10.56 10.91
N LEU A 121 -16.95 10.11 10.56
CA LEU A 121 -16.59 8.70 10.59
C LEU A 121 -16.78 8.12 12.00
N ARG A 122 -16.30 8.78 13.05
CA ARG A 122 -16.47 8.32 14.44
C ARG A 122 -17.93 8.29 14.90
N GLN A 123 -18.80 9.11 14.31
CA GLN A 123 -20.23 9.12 14.62
C GLN A 123 -21.02 8.06 13.86
N LYS A 124 -20.74 7.88 12.56
CA LYS A 124 -21.55 7.01 11.67
C LYS A 124 -20.95 5.62 11.43
N HIS A 125 -19.66 5.47 11.65
CA HIS A 125 -18.84 4.28 11.34
C HIS A 125 -17.87 4.01 12.50
N THR A 126 -18.41 3.94 13.72
CA THR A 126 -17.65 3.90 14.97
C THR A 126 -16.71 2.69 15.04
N ASP A 127 -17.18 1.51 14.61
CA ASP A 127 -16.40 0.28 14.63
C ASP A 127 -15.21 0.33 13.67
N GLU A 128 -15.39 0.94 12.49
CA GLU A 128 -14.33 1.14 11.51
C GLU A 128 -13.32 2.17 12.02
N ALA A 129 -13.78 3.29 12.58
CA ALA A 129 -12.90 4.29 13.18
C ALA A 129 -12.06 3.71 14.33
N PHE A 130 -12.69 2.95 15.24
CA PHE A 130 -11.99 2.26 16.32
C PHE A 130 -11.00 1.23 15.78
N SER A 131 -11.38 0.43 14.80
CA SER A 131 -10.50 -0.58 14.20
C SER A 131 -9.28 0.06 13.54
N PHE A 132 -9.45 1.19 12.84
CA PHE A 132 -8.34 1.92 12.23
C PHE A 132 -7.31 2.41 13.26
N GLU A 133 -7.77 3.04 14.33
CA GLU A 133 -6.94 3.59 15.42
C GLU A 133 -6.29 2.49 16.25
N ALA A 134 -7.09 1.56 16.76
CA ALA A 134 -6.66 0.60 17.80
C ALA A 134 -6.03 -0.66 17.22
N LYS A 135 -6.28 -1.01 15.95
CA LYS A 135 -5.82 -2.27 15.36
C LYS A 135 -4.94 -2.05 14.14
N LEU A 136 -5.42 -1.32 13.13
CA LEU A 136 -4.73 -1.26 11.85
C LEU A 136 -3.45 -0.43 11.90
N ARG A 137 -3.47 0.76 12.52
CA ARG A 137 -2.26 1.58 12.68
C ARG A 137 -1.17 0.90 13.52
N PRO A 138 -1.47 0.33 14.70
CA PRO A 138 -0.50 -0.46 15.45
C PRO A 138 0.05 -1.64 14.64
N THR A 139 -0.80 -2.32 13.86
CA THR A 139 -0.35 -3.41 12.97
C THR A 139 0.64 -2.89 11.93
N LEU A 140 0.33 -1.80 11.22
CA LEU A 140 1.22 -1.24 10.21
C LEU A 140 2.58 -0.88 10.82
N ARG A 141 2.59 -0.26 12.00
CA ARG A 141 3.82 0.05 12.73
C ARG A 141 4.61 -1.22 13.06
N ALA A 142 3.97 -2.22 13.66
CA ALA A 142 4.61 -3.48 14.00
C ALA A 142 5.14 -4.23 12.76
N MET A 143 4.46 -4.13 11.61
CA MET A 143 4.94 -4.67 10.34
C MET A 143 6.19 -3.93 9.84
N ASN A 144 6.18 -2.60 9.90
CA ASN A 144 7.34 -1.78 9.49
C ASN A 144 8.55 -2.00 10.41
N GLU A 145 8.31 -2.26 11.70
CA GLU A 145 9.35 -2.60 12.69
C GLU A 145 9.73 -4.09 12.69
N CYS A 146 9.17 -4.90 11.77
CA CYS A 146 9.39 -6.35 11.69
C CYS A 146 9.06 -7.13 12.98
N THR A 147 8.19 -6.59 13.84
CA THR A 147 7.74 -7.22 15.10
C THR A 147 6.38 -7.90 14.98
N ASN A 148 5.66 -7.69 13.88
CA ASN A 148 4.37 -8.34 13.65
C ASN A 148 4.55 -9.82 13.26
N PRO A 149 4.06 -10.78 14.07
CA PRO A 149 4.17 -12.19 13.74
C PRO A 149 3.39 -12.51 12.46
N GLN A 150 4.00 -13.33 11.60
CA GLN A 150 3.37 -13.74 10.36
C GLN A 150 2.32 -14.83 10.64
N ALA A 151 1.08 -14.56 10.23
CA ALA A 151 -0.02 -15.51 10.40
C ALA A 151 0.11 -16.67 9.39
N PRO A 152 -0.31 -17.90 9.75
CA PRO A 152 -0.16 -19.08 8.89
C PRO A 152 -0.97 -18.98 7.58
N ASN A 153 -2.02 -18.16 7.56
CA ASN A 153 -2.85 -17.90 6.38
C ASN A 153 -2.32 -16.75 5.49
N THR A 154 -1.09 -16.28 5.71
CA THR A 154 -0.50 -15.23 4.88
C THR A 154 -0.38 -15.72 3.43
N THR A 155 -0.91 -14.95 2.48
CA THR A 155 -0.79 -15.19 1.03
C THR A 155 0.32 -14.34 0.43
N LEU A 156 0.52 -13.13 0.95
CA LEU A 156 1.57 -12.24 0.49
C LEU A 156 2.19 -11.49 1.69
N PRO A 157 3.50 -11.68 1.97
CA PRO A 157 4.16 -11.03 3.10
C PRO A 157 4.38 -9.52 2.87
N HIS A 158 4.89 -8.83 3.89
CA HIS A 158 5.20 -7.40 3.82
C HIS A 158 6.48 -7.16 3.01
N LEU A 159 6.36 -7.01 1.69
CA LEU A 159 7.52 -6.92 0.78
C LEU A 159 8.13 -5.52 0.67
N LEU A 160 7.36 -4.48 0.99
CA LEU A 160 7.74 -3.10 0.70
C LEU A 160 9.02 -2.62 1.43
N PRO A 161 9.27 -2.95 2.71
CA PRO A 161 10.53 -2.59 3.38
C PRO A 161 11.75 -3.17 2.68
N ILE A 162 11.68 -4.42 2.20
CA ILE A 162 12.77 -5.07 1.46
C ILE A 162 13.01 -4.38 0.13
N ALA A 163 11.94 -4.05 -0.59
CA ALA A 163 12.04 -3.33 -1.85
C ALA A 163 12.70 -1.96 -1.64
N LEU A 164 12.27 -1.20 -0.63
CA LEU A 164 12.84 0.12 -0.32
C LEU A 164 14.30 0.02 0.11
N LEU A 165 14.64 -0.87 1.05
CA LEU A 165 16.02 -1.09 1.50
C LEU A 165 16.96 -1.48 0.34
N GLY A 166 16.49 -2.32 -0.58
CA GLY A 166 17.27 -2.76 -1.74
C GLY A 166 17.47 -1.70 -2.82
N GLU A 167 16.69 -0.63 -2.82
CA GLU A 167 16.81 0.50 -3.75
C GLU A 167 17.44 1.75 -3.11
N ARG A 168 17.89 1.69 -1.85
CA ARG A 168 18.59 2.82 -1.23
C ARG A 168 19.97 3.00 -1.85
N GLY A 169 20.20 4.19 -2.38
CA GLY A 169 21.51 4.63 -2.82
C GLY A 169 22.39 5.07 -1.64
N PRO A 170 23.72 5.21 -1.85
CA PRO A 170 24.62 5.72 -0.83
C PRO A 170 24.24 7.14 -0.37
N GLU A 171 23.72 7.97 -1.27
CA GLU A 171 23.31 9.34 -0.96
C GLU A 171 22.10 9.39 0.00
N ASP A 172 21.16 8.45 -0.12
CA ASP A 172 20.03 8.31 0.80
C ASP A 172 20.51 7.82 2.17
N ILE A 173 21.39 6.81 2.20
CA ILE A 173 21.96 6.29 3.46
C ILE A 173 22.76 7.37 4.20
N LEU A 174 23.48 8.22 3.47
CA LEU A 174 24.25 9.34 4.03
C LEU A 174 23.38 10.58 4.34
N GLY A 175 22.09 10.57 3.99
CA GLY A 175 21.16 11.67 4.22
C GLY A 175 21.45 12.92 3.37
N THR A 176 22.14 12.78 2.25
CA THR A 176 22.50 13.91 1.36
C THR A 176 21.40 14.26 0.37
N VAL A 177 20.41 13.38 0.20
CA VAL A 177 19.20 13.60 -0.60
C VAL A 177 17.96 13.32 0.24
N ALA A 178 16.87 14.01 -0.10
CA ALA A 178 15.59 13.78 0.56
C ALA A 178 15.08 12.36 0.24
N PRO A 179 14.66 11.58 1.24
CA PRO A 179 14.11 10.25 1.00
C PRO A 179 12.80 10.33 0.22
N SER A 180 12.49 9.29 -0.54
CA SER A 180 11.19 9.17 -1.21
C SER A 180 10.06 9.16 -0.18
N GLY A 181 8.84 9.57 -0.58
CA GLY A 181 7.69 9.62 0.32
C GLY A 181 7.37 8.27 1.00
N LEU A 182 7.64 7.14 0.33
CA LEU A 182 7.50 5.81 0.93
C LEU A 182 8.61 5.50 1.91
N ALA A 183 9.86 5.85 1.60
CA ALA A 183 10.97 5.70 2.54
C ALA A 183 10.74 6.54 3.81
N THR A 184 10.24 7.78 3.67
CA THR A 184 9.84 8.60 4.82
C THR A 184 8.71 7.98 5.64
N ALA A 185 7.72 7.38 4.99
CA ALA A 185 6.57 6.79 5.68
C ALA A 185 6.90 5.45 6.36
N ILE A 186 7.82 4.68 5.79
CA ILE A 186 8.10 3.31 6.23
C ILE A 186 9.40 3.22 7.01
N LEU A 187 10.51 3.73 6.49
CA LEU A 187 11.86 3.56 7.04
C LEU A 187 12.18 4.61 8.11
N SER A 188 11.97 5.88 7.80
CA SER A 188 12.36 6.99 8.67
C SER A 188 11.78 6.95 10.09
N PRO A 189 10.57 6.42 10.38
CA PRO A 189 10.07 6.37 11.74
C PRO A 189 11.00 5.59 12.69
N TRP A 190 11.46 4.40 12.28
CA TRP A 190 12.30 3.55 13.12
C TRP A 190 13.78 3.87 12.98
N GLU A 191 14.23 4.45 11.87
CA GLU A 191 15.58 5.01 11.77
C GLU A 191 15.80 6.15 12.77
N ASN A 192 14.78 6.98 12.98
CA ASN A 192 14.87 8.14 13.88
C ASN A 192 14.51 7.81 15.35
N SER A 193 13.68 6.79 15.60
CA SER A 193 13.21 6.48 16.96
C SER A 193 13.98 5.36 17.65
N ALA A 194 14.61 4.44 16.92
CA ALA A 194 15.29 3.30 17.51
C ALA A 194 16.70 3.68 18.03
N PRO A 195 17.16 3.09 19.15
CA PRO A 195 18.44 3.45 19.79
C PRO A 195 19.67 3.14 18.93
N ASP A 196 19.55 2.19 18.00
CA ASP A 196 20.60 1.76 17.06
C ASP A 196 20.37 2.30 15.65
N CYS A 197 19.61 3.39 15.52
CA CYS A 197 19.20 3.98 14.24
C CYS A 197 18.46 2.97 13.33
N GLY A 198 17.83 1.94 13.92
CA GLY A 198 17.02 0.95 13.21
C GLY A 198 17.82 -0.22 12.64
N LEU A 199 19.12 -0.34 12.89
CA LEU A 199 19.96 -1.40 12.31
C LEU A 199 19.47 -2.83 12.65
N SER A 200 19.02 -3.07 13.88
CA SER A 200 18.42 -4.35 14.31
C SER A 200 17.14 -4.69 13.56
N ILE A 201 16.33 -3.68 13.23
CA ILE A 201 15.10 -3.87 12.46
C ILE A 201 15.46 -4.11 10.98
N VAL A 202 16.50 -3.46 10.43
CA VAL A 202 17.01 -3.75 9.07
C VAL A 202 17.44 -5.21 9.01
N TRP A 203 18.23 -5.66 9.99
CA TRP A 203 18.62 -7.07 10.11
C TRP A 203 17.42 -8.02 10.17
N SER A 204 16.40 -7.68 10.96
CA SER A 204 15.18 -8.49 11.09
C SER A 204 14.43 -8.61 9.76
N HIS A 205 14.33 -7.52 9.00
CA HIS A 205 13.76 -7.54 7.65
C HIS A 205 14.59 -8.41 6.70
N LEU A 206 15.91 -8.30 6.72
CA LEU A 206 16.79 -9.13 5.88
C LEU A 206 16.68 -10.63 6.23
N GLU A 207 16.57 -10.98 7.52
CA GLU A 207 16.34 -12.36 7.94
C GLU A 207 14.95 -12.85 7.51
N SER A 208 13.93 -12.00 7.67
CA SER A 208 12.56 -12.27 7.22
C SER A 208 12.51 -12.52 5.71
N ALA A 209 13.23 -11.75 4.91
CA ALA A 209 13.30 -11.93 3.45
C ALA A 209 13.82 -13.33 3.05
N ARG A 210 14.80 -13.87 3.79
CA ARG A 210 15.28 -15.26 3.56
C ARG A 210 14.15 -16.26 3.82
N LYS A 211 13.47 -16.13 4.98
CA LYS A 211 12.31 -16.95 5.34
C LYS A 211 11.15 -16.82 4.35
N MET A 212 10.94 -15.65 3.74
CA MET A 212 9.91 -15.46 2.71
C MET A 212 10.17 -16.32 1.48
N THR A 213 11.42 -16.40 1.02
CA THR A 213 11.77 -17.24 -0.14
C THR A 213 11.60 -18.73 0.15
N GLU A 214 11.96 -19.19 1.35
CA GLU A 214 11.75 -20.57 1.81
C GLU A 214 10.26 -20.94 1.88
N ASN A 215 9.41 -19.99 2.27
CA ASN A 215 7.96 -20.18 2.42
C ASN A 215 7.15 -19.89 1.14
N LEU A 216 7.80 -19.65 0.00
CA LEU A 216 7.11 -19.36 -1.25
C LEU A 216 6.04 -20.41 -1.65
N PRO A 217 6.27 -21.73 -1.51
CA PRO A 217 5.24 -22.73 -1.80
C PRO A 217 4.00 -22.60 -0.91
N LEU A 218 4.18 -22.20 0.36
CA LEU A 218 3.08 -21.94 1.29
C LEU A 218 2.24 -20.74 0.83
N PHE A 219 2.90 -19.64 0.42
CA PHE A 219 2.20 -18.45 -0.07
C PHE A 219 1.37 -18.74 -1.32
N ARG A 220 1.92 -19.50 -2.28
CA ARG A 220 1.19 -19.94 -3.48
C ARG A 220 -0.03 -20.79 -3.12
N ARG A 221 0.14 -21.79 -2.25
CA ARG A 221 -0.98 -22.62 -1.79
C ARG A 221 -2.07 -21.81 -1.09
N ASN A 222 -1.69 -20.91 -0.19
CA ASN A 222 -2.65 -20.06 0.50
C ASN A 222 -3.38 -19.14 -0.49
N ALA A 223 -2.67 -18.59 -1.47
CA ALA A 223 -3.26 -17.75 -2.51
C ALA A 223 -4.30 -18.52 -3.36
N GLU A 224 -4.00 -19.75 -3.75
CA GLU A 224 -4.94 -20.62 -4.47
C GLU A 224 -6.21 -20.87 -3.64
N ILE A 225 -6.07 -21.25 -2.37
CA ILE A 225 -7.21 -21.52 -1.47
C ILE A 225 -8.08 -20.28 -1.27
N VAL A 226 -7.44 -19.13 -1.02
CA VAL A 226 -8.15 -17.88 -0.69
C VAL A 226 -8.87 -17.29 -1.91
N LEU A 227 -8.34 -17.51 -3.11
CA LEU A 227 -8.95 -17.05 -4.36
C LEU A 227 -9.86 -18.11 -5.01
N GLU A 228 -9.93 -19.32 -4.45
CA GLU A 228 -10.83 -20.36 -4.92
C GLU A 228 -12.29 -19.88 -4.87
N GLY A 229 -13.00 -19.97 -6.01
CA GLY A 229 -14.39 -19.50 -6.11
C GLY A 229 -14.55 -17.97 -6.11
N SER A 230 -13.47 -17.19 -6.10
CA SER A 230 -13.57 -15.73 -6.26
C SER A 230 -14.03 -15.39 -7.69
N ARG A 231 -15.12 -14.62 -7.79
CA ARG A 231 -15.59 -14.12 -9.10
C ARG A 231 -14.66 -13.01 -9.57
N SER A 232 -14.07 -13.19 -10.75
CA SER A 232 -13.28 -12.15 -11.42
C SER A 232 -14.22 -11.25 -12.21
N ASP A 233 -14.26 -9.97 -11.85
CA ASP A 233 -14.85 -8.89 -12.64
C ASP A 233 -13.72 -8.22 -13.42
N GLU A 234 -13.76 -8.28 -14.74
CA GLU A 234 -12.69 -7.75 -15.60
C GLU A 234 -12.49 -6.25 -15.42
N LEU A 235 -13.58 -5.47 -15.31
CA LEU A 235 -13.49 -4.03 -15.10
C LEU A 235 -12.81 -3.75 -13.77
N LEU A 236 -13.16 -4.49 -12.73
CA LEU A 236 -12.58 -4.29 -11.41
C LEU A 236 -11.12 -4.77 -11.36
N SER A 237 -10.79 -5.86 -12.03
CA SER A 237 -9.40 -6.29 -12.22
C SER A 237 -8.57 -5.21 -12.89
N ASP A 238 -9.05 -4.63 -13.98
CA ASP A 238 -8.35 -3.56 -14.69
C ASP A 238 -8.26 -2.28 -13.86
N ALA A 239 -9.30 -1.94 -13.10
CA ALA A 239 -9.28 -0.78 -12.20
C ALA A 239 -8.19 -0.89 -11.12
N PHE A 240 -7.81 -2.11 -10.73
CA PHE A 240 -6.73 -2.35 -9.76
C PHE A 240 -5.36 -2.58 -10.39
N ARG A 241 -5.22 -2.59 -11.73
CA ARG A 241 -3.90 -2.71 -12.39
C ARG A 241 -3.07 -1.46 -12.17
N THR A 242 -1.76 -1.63 -11.98
CA THR A 242 -0.84 -0.50 -11.77
C THR A 242 -0.80 0.43 -12.99
N GLU A 243 -0.85 -0.15 -14.19
CA GLU A 243 -0.87 0.59 -15.46
C GLU A 243 -2.12 1.46 -15.58
N PHE A 244 -3.26 0.98 -15.08
CA PHE A 244 -4.47 1.77 -14.98
C PHE A 244 -4.30 2.88 -13.94
N HIS A 245 -3.79 2.58 -12.75
CA HIS A 245 -3.55 3.59 -11.71
C HIS A 245 -2.63 4.71 -12.23
N ILE A 246 -1.53 4.38 -12.93
CA ILE A 246 -0.61 5.37 -13.49
C ILE A 246 -1.35 6.28 -14.48
N LYS A 247 -2.13 5.71 -15.40
CA LYS A 247 -2.92 6.51 -16.35
C LYS A 247 -4.03 7.30 -15.69
N PHE A 248 -4.65 6.76 -14.64
CA PHE A 248 -5.70 7.43 -13.89
C PHE A 248 -5.18 8.66 -13.14
N LEU A 249 -4.01 8.55 -12.50
CA LEU A 249 -3.42 9.62 -11.72
C LEU A 249 -2.79 10.70 -12.61
N TRP A 250 -2.04 10.32 -13.66
CA TRP A 250 -1.23 11.27 -14.43
C TRP A 250 -1.67 11.46 -15.89
N GLY A 251 -2.67 10.73 -16.36
CA GLY A 251 -3.06 10.71 -17.77
C GLY A 251 -2.00 10.04 -18.67
N SER A 252 -2.30 9.91 -19.96
CA SER A 252 -1.43 9.23 -20.92
C SER A 252 -0.06 9.89 -21.11
N ARG A 253 -0.02 11.23 -21.12
CA ARG A 253 1.23 11.99 -21.24
C ARG A 253 2.02 12.03 -19.95
N GLY A 254 1.33 12.16 -18.81
CA GLY A 254 2.00 12.17 -17.52
C GLY A 254 2.60 10.80 -17.20
N ALA A 255 1.96 9.70 -17.58
CA ALA A 255 2.42 8.33 -17.33
C ALA A 255 3.86 8.01 -17.78
N THR A 256 4.39 8.73 -18.78
CA THR A 256 5.76 8.52 -19.30
C THR A 256 6.82 9.35 -18.57
N VAL A 257 6.42 10.23 -17.66
CA VAL A 257 7.33 11.06 -16.86
C VAL A 257 7.99 10.21 -15.76
N ALA A 258 9.20 10.58 -15.35
CA ALA A 258 9.94 9.89 -14.30
C ALA A 258 9.09 9.75 -13.00
N PRO A 259 9.12 8.59 -12.33
CA PRO A 259 8.33 8.34 -11.12
C PRO A 259 8.50 9.43 -10.04
N GLU A 260 9.74 9.82 -9.75
CA GLU A 260 10.06 10.83 -8.73
C GLU A 260 9.34 12.16 -8.96
N GLU A 261 9.39 12.67 -10.20
CA GLU A 261 8.71 13.92 -10.58
C GLU A 261 7.19 13.78 -10.51
N ARG A 262 6.65 12.63 -10.99
CA ARG A 262 5.21 12.35 -10.96
C ARG A 262 4.69 12.32 -9.54
N HIS A 263 5.37 11.60 -8.65
CA HIS A 263 4.97 11.45 -7.25
C HIS A 263 5.03 12.79 -6.53
N LEU A 264 6.11 13.56 -6.68
CA LEU A 264 6.25 14.88 -6.07
C LEU A 264 5.14 15.84 -6.52
N LYS A 265 4.88 15.93 -7.84
CA LYS A 265 3.80 16.77 -8.37
C LYS A 265 2.43 16.33 -7.86
N PHE A 266 2.21 15.03 -7.71
CA PHE A 266 0.91 14.53 -7.29
C PHE A 266 0.62 14.83 -5.81
N ILE A 267 1.64 14.90 -4.95
CA ILE A 267 1.46 15.38 -3.57
C ILE A 267 0.91 16.81 -3.56
N GLN A 268 1.40 17.70 -4.42
CA GLN A 268 0.87 19.07 -4.55
C GLN A 268 -0.59 19.09 -5.02
N VAL A 269 -0.98 18.14 -5.88
CA VAL A 269 -2.38 17.96 -6.27
C VAL A 269 -3.24 17.53 -5.08
N LEU A 270 -2.76 16.60 -4.25
CA LEU A 270 -3.47 16.18 -3.04
C LEU A 270 -3.65 17.34 -2.05
N ASP A 271 -2.64 18.20 -1.90
CA ASP A 271 -2.73 19.40 -1.06
C ASP A 271 -3.81 20.36 -1.59
N ALA A 272 -3.84 20.63 -2.91
CA ALA A 272 -4.88 21.46 -3.51
C ALA A 272 -6.29 20.84 -3.39
N MET A 273 -6.41 19.51 -3.50
CA MET A 273 -7.69 18.82 -3.28
C MET A 273 -8.13 18.92 -1.82
N PHE A 274 -7.20 18.78 -0.87
CA PHE A 274 -7.46 18.97 0.55
C PHE A 274 -7.93 20.40 0.85
N ASP A 275 -7.26 21.41 0.31
CA ASP A 275 -7.64 22.82 0.50
C ASP A 275 -9.06 23.09 -0.01
N LYS A 276 -9.42 22.52 -1.17
CA LYS A 276 -10.79 22.58 -1.69
C LYS A 276 -11.81 21.87 -0.78
N CYS A 277 -11.47 20.71 -0.23
CA CYS A 277 -12.35 20.00 0.70
C CYS A 277 -12.57 20.81 1.98
N SER A 278 -11.50 21.39 2.54
CA SER A 278 -11.57 22.16 3.78
C SER A 278 -12.31 23.49 3.60
N SER A 279 -12.14 24.19 2.48
CA SER A 279 -12.89 25.42 2.19
C SER A 279 -14.39 25.17 2.09
N SER A 280 -14.78 24.04 1.48
CA SER A 280 -16.19 23.65 1.33
C SER A 280 -16.87 23.34 2.67
N GLU A 281 -16.10 22.94 3.68
CA GLU A 281 -16.59 22.67 5.04
C GLU A 281 -16.77 23.95 5.87
N VAL A 282 -16.11 25.05 5.52
CA VAL A 282 -16.28 26.35 6.22
C VAL A 282 -17.52 27.10 5.70
N THR A 283 -17.93 26.83 4.46
CA THR A 283 -19.06 27.48 3.78
C THR A 283 -20.40 26.77 3.95
N ALA A 284 -20.43 25.59 4.57
CA ALA A 284 -21.61 24.75 4.77
C ALA A 284 -22.02 24.71 6.25
#